data_AF-A0A662PU75-F1
#
_entry.id   AF-A0A662PU75-F1
#
_cell.length_a   1.000
_cell.length_b   1.000
_cell.length_c   1.000
_cell.angle_alpha   90.00
_cell.angle_beta   90.00
_cell.angle_gamma   90.00
#
_symmetry.space_group_name_H-M   'P 1'
#
loop_
_entity.id
_entity.type
_entity.pdbx_description
1 polymer ?
#
loop_
_entity_poly.entity_id
_entity_poly.type
_entity_poly.pdbx_seq_one_letter_code
_entity_poly.pdbx_strand_id
1 'polypeptide(L)'
;MAAQIPCPRCGAFTDVEKVFCVRCGNRVIPLTRYDLTASDFIYLPDRDALESLKNLGPLSPIIDELVVKRYIRSALSRLSEEGERLSLSSEPGSLLRECGLILGLESLPETYIIRSRSLTAFTFGSNKSQFLVLSSGLLRSLD
;
A
#
# COMPACT_ATOMS: atom_id res chain seq x y z
N MET A 1 -5.28 29.35 -6.31
CA MET A 1 -4.91 28.81 -5.00
C MET A 1 -5.63 27.49 -4.85
N ALA A 2 -4.92 26.37 -4.78
CA ALA A 2 -5.56 25.08 -4.64
C ALA A 2 -6.23 24.96 -3.26
N ALA A 3 -7.43 24.41 -3.20
CA ALA A 3 -8.13 24.18 -1.94
C ALA A 3 -7.35 23.16 -1.12
N GLN A 4 -7.20 23.40 0.19
CA GLN A 4 -6.51 22.50 1.10
C GLN A 4 -7.48 21.99 2.16
N ILE A 5 -7.36 20.70 2.48
CA ILE A 5 -8.13 20.05 3.53
C ILE A 5 -7.19 19.34 4.52
N PRO A 6 -7.54 19.30 5.81
CA PRO A 6 -6.74 18.58 6.80
C PRO A 6 -6.93 17.07 6.61
N CYS A 7 -5.82 16.33 6.64
CA CYS A 7 -5.86 14.88 6.61
C CYS A 7 -6.48 14.34 7.92
N PRO A 8 -7.52 13.48 7.85
CA PRO A 8 -8.20 12.97 9.05
C PRO A 8 -7.32 12.04 9.90
N ARG A 9 -6.26 11.46 9.31
CA ARG A 9 -5.36 10.53 9.99
C ARG A 9 -4.20 11.21 10.71
N CYS A 10 -3.59 12.24 10.12
CA CYS A 10 -2.35 12.85 10.67
C CYS A 10 -2.40 14.37 10.83
N GLY A 11 -3.52 15.02 10.46
CA GLY A 11 -3.73 16.46 10.59
C GLY A 11 -2.96 17.33 9.58
N ALA A 12 -2.14 16.74 8.70
CA ALA A 12 -1.42 17.52 7.69
C ALA A 12 -2.36 18.08 6.62
N PHE A 13 -2.18 19.35 6.24
CA PHE A 13 -2.91 19.95 5.13
C PHE A 13 -2.48 19.32 3.81
N THR A 14 -3.47 18.89 3.04
CA THR A 14 -3.29 18.23 1.74
C THR A 14 -4.07 19.00 0.70
N ASP A 15 -3.45 19.22 -0.45
CA ASP A 15 -4.12 19.75 -1.63
C ASP A 15 -5.23 18.79 -2.07
N VAL A 16 -6.44 19.30 -2.27
CA VAL A 16 -7.61 18.51 -2.69
C VAL A 16 -7.30 17.73 -3.97
N GLU A 17 -6.52 18.29 -4.89
CA GLU A 17 -6.15 17.62 -6.15
C GLU A 17 -5.31 16.36 -5.95
N LYS A 18 -4.59 16.24 -4.82
CA LYS A 18 -3.69 15.09 -4.58
C LYS A 18 -4.42 13.82 -4.15
N VAL A 19 -5.68 13.91 -3.68
CA VAL A 19 -6.56 12.82 -3.20
C VAL A 19 -6.03 12.01 -2.01
N PHE A 20 -4.71 11.83 -1.90
CA PHE A 20 -3.98 11.17 -0.83
C PHE A 20 -3.04 12.15 -0.11
N CYS A 21 -2.98 12.04 1.21
CA CYS A 21 -2.06 12.79 2.04
C CYS A 21 -0.61 12.37 1.76
N VAL A 22 0.22 13.30 1.29
CA VAL A 22 1.63 13.04 0.97
C VAL A 22 2.50 12.71 2.20
N ARG A 23 1.99 12.95 3.41
CA ARG A 23 2.71 12.66 4.65
C ARG A 23 2.44 11.24 5.18
N CYS A 24 1.24 10.72 5.02
CA CYS A 24 0.84 9.44 5.64
C CYS A 24 0.12 8.46 4.71
N GLY A 25 -0.10 8.83 3.44
CA GLY A 25 -0.75 7.99 2.44
C GLY A 25 -2.26 7.81 2.62
N ASN A 26 -2.89 8.44 3.62
CA ASN A 26 -4.34 8.34 3.82
C ASN A 26 -5.10 9.06 2.70
N ARG A 27 -6.16 8.44 2.17
CA ARG A 27 -7.07 9.11 1.25
C ARG A 27 -7.81 10.23 2.00
N VAL A 28 -7.85 11.43 1.43
CA VAL A 28 -8.52 12.60 2.04
C VAL A 28 -9.89 12.86 1.42
N ILE A 29 -10.12 12.39 0.20
CA ILE A 29 -11.44 12.41 -0.46
C ILE A 29 -12.03 11.01 -0.36
N PRO A 30 -13.17 10.79 0.31
CA PRO A 30 -13.74 9.46 0.46
C PRO A 30 -14.17 8.87 -0.88
N LEU A 31 -14.19 7.54 -0.96
CA LEU A 31 -14.78 6.83 -2.09
C LEU A 31 -16.30 7.02 -2.08
N THR A 32 -16.87 7.06 -3.27
CA THR A 32 -18.30 7.08 -3.53
C THR A 32 -18.74 5.74 -4.08
N ARG A 33 -20.06 5.51 -4.14
CA ARG A 33 -20.64 4.28 -4.72
C ARG A 33 -20.37 4.10 -6.22
N TYR A 34 -19.82 5.11 -6.88
CA TYR A 34 -19.53 5.09 -8.32
C TYR A 34 -18.04 4.86 -8.59
N ASP A 35 -17.20 4.90 -7.55
CA ASP A 35 -15.78 4.65 -7.70
C ASP A 35 -15.53 3.15 -7.79
N LEU A 36 -14.59 2.77 -8.66
CA LEU A 36 -14.05 1.42 -8.67
C LEU A 36 -13.26 1.18 -7.38
N THR A 37 -13.33 -0.04 -6.89
CA THR A 37 -12.64 -0.53 -5.71
C THR A 37 -11.71 -1.66 -6.08
N ALA A 38 -10.78 -2.02 -5.20
CA ALA A 38 -9.91 -3.17 -5.41
C ALA A 38 -10.71 -4.45 -5.75
N SER A 39 -11.91 -4.62 -5.17
CA SER A 39 -12.78 -5.77 -5.43
C SER A 39 -13.24 -5.89 -6.87
N ASP A 40 -13.30 -4.79 -7.62
CA ASP A 40 -13.69 -4.77 -9.03
C ASP A 40 -12.57 -5.26 -9.96
N PHE A 41 -11.32 -5.29 -9.48
CA PHE A 41 -10.15 -5.76 -10.23
C PHE A 41 -9.73 -7.20 -9.88
N ILE A 42 -10.31 -7.80 -8.83
CA ILE A 42 -9.92 -9.14 -8.38
C ILE A 42 -10.51 -10.19 -9.33
N TYR A 43 -9.67 -11.12 -9.77
CA TYR A 43 -10.11 -12.30 -10.51
C TYR A 43 -11.01 -13.17 -9.61
N LEU A 44 -12.23 -13.45 -10.08
CA LEU A 44 -13.28 -14.07 -9.25
C LEU A 44 -12.84 -15.38 -8.57
N PRO A 45 -12.17 -16.34 -9.25
CA PRO A 45 -11.65 -17.54 -8.59
C PRO A 45 -10.66 -17.26 -7.45
N ASP A 46 -9.84 -16.23 -7.56
CA ASP A 46 -8.89 -15.86 -6.51
C ASP A 46 -9.62 -15.27 -5.30
N ARG A 47 -10.65 -14.45 -5.54
CA ARG A 47 -11.52 -13.95 -4.47
C ARG A 47 -12.15 -15.11 -3.71
N ASP A 48 -12.77 -16.04 -4.43
CA ASP A 48 -13.51 -17.14 -3.84
C ASP A 48 -12.56 -18.09 -3.08
N ALA A 49 -11.34 -18.30 -3.59
CA ALA A 49 -10.28 -19.01 -2.87
C ALA A 49 -9.84 -18.29 -1.59
N LEU A 50 -9.65 -16.96 -1.65
CA LEU A 50 -9.29 -16.15 -0.48
C LEU A 50 -10.42 -16.10 0.56
N GLU A 51 -11.68 -16.03 0.16
CA GLU A 51 -12.83 -16.13 1.06
C GLU A 51 -12.93 -17.51 1.68
N SER A 52 -12.70 -18.57 0.91
CA SER A 52 -12.63 -19.94 1.43
C SER A 52 -11.52 -20.08 2.47
N LEU A 53 -10.34 -19.49 2.23
CA LEU A 53 -9.24 -19.44 3.20
C LEU A 53 -9.60 -18.68 4.48
N LYS A 54 -10.32 -17.54 4.38
CA LYS A 54 -10.81 -16.81 5.55
C LYS A 54 -11.85 -17.60 6.35
N ASN A 55 -12.65 -18.41 5.65
CA ASN A 55 -13.72 -19.24 6.22
C ASN A 55 -13.20 -20.53 6.88
N LEU A 56 -11.93 -20.90 6.69
CA LEU A 56 -11.28 -21.99 7.44
C LEU A 56 -11.12 -21.68 8.94
N GLY A 57 -11.69 -20.57 9.41
CA GLY A 57 -11.52 -20.04 10.75
C GLY A 57 -10.13 -19.42 10.91
N PRO A 58 -9.91 -18.61 11.97
CA PRO A 58 -8.54 -18.27 12.31
C PRO A 58 -7.79 -19.58 12.51
N LEU A 59 -6.73 -19.80 11.73
CA LEU A 59 -5.60 -20.58 12.24
C LEU A 59 -5.34 -19.97 13.62
N SER A 60 -5.47 -20.76 14.69
CA SER A 60 -5.43 -20.36 16.11
C SER A 60 -4.91 -18.93 16.32
N PRO A 61 -5.55 -18.04 17.11
CA PRO A 61 -5.11 -16.65 17.33
C PRO A 61 -3.59 -16.49 17.60
N ILE A 62 -2.97 -17.55 18.15
CA ILE A 62 -1.53 -17.71 18.35
C ILE A 62 -0.74 -17.71 17.02
N ILE A 63 -1.19 -18.39 15.97
CA ILE A 63 -0.54 -18.44 14.65
C ILE A 63 -0.53 -17.06 13.98
N ASP A 64 -1.66 -16.35 13.99
CA ASP A 64 -1.74 -14.98 13.45
C ASP A 64 -0.81 -14.03 14.20
N GLU A 65 -0.78 -14.13 15.53
CA GLU A 65 0.05 -13.27 16.37
C GLU A 65 1.54 -13.60 16.30
N LEU A 66 1.90 -14.88 16.18
CA LEU A 66 3.29 -15.33 16.36
C LEU A 66 4.01 -15.57 15.04
N VAL A 67 3.32 -15.96 13.97
CA VAL A 67 3.92 -16.23 12.66
C VAL A 67 3.80 -14.99 11.77
N VAL A 68 2.59 -14.49 11.54
CA VAL A 68 2.36 -13.39 10.60
C VAL A 68 2.98 -12.09 11.12
N LYS A 69 2.72 -11.69 12.37
CA LYS A 69 3.35 -10.47 12.91
C LYS A 69 4.87 -10.58 13.01
N ARG A 70 5.42 -11.76 13.34
CA ARG A 70 6.88 -11.97 13.43
C ARG A 70 7.53 -11.91 12.05
N TYR A 71 6.89 -12.52 11.04
CA TYR A 71 7.32 -12.41 9.65
C TYR A 71 7.31 -10.96 9.18
N ILE A 72 6.18 -10.24 9.36
CA ILE A 72 6.06 -8.83 8.97
C ILE A 72 7.14 -7.99 9.69
N ARG A 73 7.34 -8.19 10.99
CA ARG A 73 8.35 -7.45 11.77
C ARG A 73 9.76 -7.73 11.26
N SER A 74 10.09 -8.98 10.98
CA SER A 74 11.41 -9.38 10.49
C SER A 74 11.65 -8.92 9.05
N ALA A 75 10.64 -8.96 8.19
CA ALA A 75 10.72 -8.43 6.83
C ALA A 75 10.90 -6.92 6.87
N LEU A 76 10.11 -6.22 7.70
CA LEU A 76 10.19 -4.77 7.86
C LEU A 76 11.52 -4.32 8.45
N SER A 77 12.08 -5.03 9.45
CA SER A 77 13.38 -4.67 10.02
C SER A 77 14.49 -4.72 8.98
N ARG A 78 14.50 -5.77 8.15
CA ARG A 78 15.45 -5.89 7.03
C ARG A 78 15.25 -4.78 6.00
N LEU A 79 14.00 -4.46 5.66
CA LEU A 79 13.70 -3.38 4.73
C LEU A 79 14.06 -2.00 5.29
N SER A 80 13.95 -1.78 6.60
CA SER A 80 14.36 -0.52 7.21
C SER A 80 15.88 -0.34 7.25
N GLU A 81 16.64 -1.44 7.18
CA GLU A 81 18.11 -1.42 7.12
C GLU A 81 18.64 -1.35 5.67
N GLU A 82 18.03 -2.11 4.75
CA GLU A 82 18.52 -2.29 3.38
C GLU A 82 17.79 -1.41 2.34
N GLY A 83 16.56 -0.96 2.66
CA GLY A 83 15.66 -0.26 1.76
C GLY A 83 15.46 1.21 2.13
N GLU A 84 15.17 2.03 1.12
CA GLU A 84 14.80 3.43 1.29
C GLU A 84 13.29 3.57 1.24
N ARG A 85 12.69 4.24 2.24
CA ARG A 85 11.26 4.51 2.23
C ARG A 85 10.93 5.53 1.14
N LEU A 86 9.99 5.19 0.25
CA LEU A 86 9.57 6.06 -0.83
C LEU A 86 8.87 7.31 -0.28
N SER A 87 9.32 8.49 -0.73
CA SER A 87 8.60 9.73 -0.47
C SER A 87 7.41 9.88 -1.40
N LEU A 88 6.21 10.07 -0.85
CA LEU A 88 5.01 10.32 -1.67
C LEU A 88 5.07 11.66 -2.42
N SER A 89 5.94 12.60 -2.03
CA SER A 89 6.13 13.85 -2.79
C SER A 89 7.05 13.72 -4.00
N SER A 90 7.76 12.59 -4.13
CA SER A 90 8.62 12.29 -5.28
C SER A 90 7.81 11.91 -6.53
N GLU A 91 8.48 11.84 -7.68
CA GLU A 91 7.88 11.38 -8.94
C GLU A 91 7.34 9.94 -8.87
N PRO A 92 8.10 8.91 -8.43
CA PRO A 92 7.54 7.59 -8.19
C PRO A 92 6.41 7.59 -7.13
N GLY A 93 6.49 8.51 -6.17
CA GLY A 93 5.42 8.76 -5.20
C GLY A 93 4.14 9.27 -5.84
N SER A 94 4.23 10.04 -6.93
CA SER A 94 3.08 10.49 -7.70
C SER A 94 2.43 9.36 -8.47
N LEU A 95 3.23 8.51 -9.14
CA LEU A 95 2.74 7.29 -9.79
C LEU A 95 2.02 6.37 -8.79
N LEU A 96 2.58 6.20 -7.59
CA LEU A 96 1.93 5.41 -6.55
C LEU A 96 0.56 5.99 -6.14
N ARG A 97 0.42 7.32 -6.04
CA ARG A 97 -0.88 7.96 -5.75
C ARG A 97 -1.88 7.72 -6.87
N GLU A 98 -1.44 7.81 -8.12
CA GLU A 98 -2.29 7.57 -9.29
C GLU A 98 -2.78 6.13 -9.34
N CYS A 99 -1.88 5.16 -9.14
CA CYS A 99 -2.25 3.75 -8.98
C CYS A 99 -3.25 3.55 -7.84
N GLY A 100 -3.04 4.19 -6.69
CA GLY A 100 -3.97 4.12 -5.56
C GLY A 100 -5.33 4.75 -5.87
N LEU A 101 -5.38 5.75 -6.75
CA LEU A 101 -6.63 6.35 -7.20
C LEU A 101 -7.38 5.40 -8.13
N ILE A 102 -6.69 4.84 -9.13
CA ILE A 102 -7.27 3.87 -10.09
C ILE A 102 -7.80 2.63 -9.38
N LEU A 103 -7.05 2.11 -8.40
CA LEU A 103 -7.42 0.93 -7.63
C LEU A 103 -8.45 1.21 -6.53
N GLY A 104 -8.87 2.46 -6.34
CA GLY A 104 -9.80 2.83 -5.28
C GLY A 104 -9.31 2.50 -3.87
N LEU A 105 -8.03 2.75 -3.59
CA LEU A 105 -7.46 2.45 -2.27
C LEU A 105 -7.88 3.50 -1.22
N GLU A 106 -8.22 3.03 -0.02
CA GLU A 106 -8.49 3.88 1.15
C GLU A 106 -7.20 4.48 1.74
N SER A 107 -6.09 3.77 1.60
CA SER A 107 -4.76 4.23 2.00
C SER A 107 -3.69 3.61 1.11
N LEU A 108 -2.64 4.37 0.83
CA LEU A 108 -1.48 3.86 0.11
C LEU A 108 -0.65 2.93 1.00
N PRO A 109 -0.08 1.84 0.44
CA PRO A 109 0.83 0.97 1.18
C PRO A 109 2.13 1.70 1.52
N GLU A 110 2.74 1.33 2.64
CA GLU A 110 4.09 1.79 2.95
C GLU A 110 5.07 1.19 1.95
N THR A 111 5.73 2.06 1.18
CA THR A 111 6.52 1.62 0.03
C THR A 111 8.01 1.80 0.29
N TYR A 112 8.78 0.76 -0.02
CA TYR A 112 10.23 0.74 0.10
C TYR A 112 10.89 0.43 -1.25
N ILE A 113 12.01 1.10 -1.53
CA ILE A 113 12.86 0.84 -2.67
C ILE A 113 14.12 0.12 -2.18
N ILE A 114 14.36 -1.08 -2.69
CA ILE A 114 15.59 -1.83 -2.43
C ILE A 114 16.59 -1.64 -3.57
N ARG A 115 17.87 -1.47 -3.23
CA ARG A 115 18.94 -1.36 -4.22
C ARG A 115 19.22 -2.73 -4.83
N SER A 116 18.71 -2.97 -6.03
CA SER A 116 18.91 -4.21 -6.78
C SER A 116 18.83 -3.94 -8.28
N ARG A 117 19.53 -4.76 -9.08
CA ARG A 117 19.41 -4.78 -10.55
C ARG A 117 18.24 -5.65 -11.03
N SER A 118 17.63 -6.43 -10.15
CA SER A 118 16.44 -7.23 -10.49
C SER A 118 15.27 -6.33 -10.88
N LEU A 119 14.35 -6.86 -11.69
CA LEU A 119 13.08 -6.21 -12.04
C LEU A 119 11.97 -6.84 -11.21
N THR A 120 11.90 -6.49 -9.93
CA THR A 120 11.06 -7.19 -8.96
C THR A 120 10.23 -6.21 -8.16
N ALA A 121 8.94 -6.53 -8.02
CA ALA A 121 8.04 -5.91 -7.07
C ALA A 121 7.32 -7.01 -6.30
N PHE A 122 7.07 -6.77 -5.02
CA PHE A 122 6.24 -7.67 -4.22
C PHE A 122 5.53 -6.90 -3.10
N THR A 123 4.42 -7.47 -2.64
CA THR A 123 3.63 -6.94 -1.54
C THR A 123 3.62 -7.93 -0.38
N PHE A 124 3.59 -7.43 0.84
CA PHE A 124 3.34 -8.24 2.03
C PHE A 124 2.60 -7.40 3.07
N GLY A 125 1.99 -8.05 4.06
CA GLY A 125 1.29 -7.33 5.12
C GLY A 125 0.11 -8.08 5.68
N SER A 126 -0.80 -7.30 6.25
CA SER A 126 -2.06 -7.70 6.85
C SER A 126 -3.15 -6.69 6.50
N ASN A 127 -4.38 -6.94 6.94
CA ASN A 127 -5.48 -5.97 6.81
C ASN A 127 -5.19 -4.61 7.49
N LYS A 128 -4.24 -4.56 8.43
CA LYS A 128 -3.89 -3.33 9.18
C LYS A 128 -2.64 -2.63 8.68
N SER A 129 -1.77 -3.34 7.98
CA SER A 129 -0.45 -2.85 7.59
C SER A 129 -0.05 -3.48 6.25
N GLN A 130 0.10 -2.64 5.23
CA GLN A 130 0.32 -3.08 3.86
C GLN A 130 1.63 -2.47 3.38
N PHE A 131 2.49 -3.31 2.80
CA PHE A 131 3.80 -2.90 2.33
C PHE A 131 3.97 -3.25 0.85
N LEU A 132 4.57 -2.34 0.11
CA LEU A 132 5.01 -2.55 -1.27
C LEU A 132 6.52 -2.41 -1.33
N VAL A 133 7.20 -3.36 -1.95
CA VAL A 133 8.64 -3.32 -2.14
C VAL A 133 8.94 -3.32 -3.63
N LEU A 134 9.75 -2.36 -4.06
CA LEU A 134 10.17 -2.19 -5.44
C LEU A 134 11.69 -2.27 -5.51
N SER A 135 12.25 -2.94 -6.50
CA SER A 135 13.68 -2.83 -6.78
C SER A 135 14.00 -1.56 -7.56
N SER A 136 15.17 -0.97 -7.30
CA SER A 136 15.68 0.15 -8.10
C SER A 136 15.83 -0.19 -9.58
N GLY A 137 16.12 -1.45 -9.92
CA GLY A 137 16.19 -1.94 -11.29
C GLY A 137 14.85 -1.87 -12.00
N LEU A 138 13.75 -2.21 -11.30
CA LEU A 138 12.41 -2.08 -11.85
C LEU A 138 12.07 -0.62 -12.19
N LEU A 139 12.33 0.30 -11.27
CA LEU A 139 12.03 1.73 -11.50
C LEU A 139 12.77 2.28 -12.72
N ARG A 140 14.06 1.98 -12.87
CA ARG A 140 14.86 2.41 -14.03
C ARG A 140 14.42 1.82 -15.36
N SER A 141 13.64 0.74 -15.35
CA SER A 141 13.12 0.13 -16.58
C SER A 141 11.80 0.72 -17.05
N LEU A 142 11.17 1.55 -16.21
CA LEU A 142 9.90 2.23 -16.49
C LEU A 142 10.10 3.66 -17.01
N ASP A 143 11.33 4.18 -16.91
CA ASP A 143 11.79 5.45 -17.51
C ASP A 143 12.21 5.25 -18.99
#